data_AF-A0AAV2MPR3-F1
#
_entry.id   AF-A0AAV2MPR3-F1
#
_cell.length_a   1.000
_cell.length_b   1.000
_cell.length_c   1.000
_cell.angle_alpha   90.00
_cell.angle_beta   90.00
_cell.angle_gamma   90.00
#
_symmetry.space_group_name_H-M   'P 1'
#
loop_
_entity.id
_entity.type
_entity.pdbx_description
1 polymer ?
#
loop_
_entity_poly.entity_id
_entity_poly.type
_entity_poly.pdbx_seq_one_letter_code
_entity_poly.pdbx_strand_id
1 'polypeptide(L)'
;MSVDEECASCYCLVDSASCHVLLDAPGSYALVGEPLSQAAVKRLKLAVFGALEGPLSYGIRVYCVDDTPHAFQGVVWAERSRGGQLLEEPQTLPFRASSSSLQVSIQDVPQFLWSIKPFTTCQEFSFSQVWCSHQAPLHCAFSLERFSPATAQLSCKLSVRQLHGHETILQVYTAVAECEKEPLPFFTQSDCTVTTQSGPRAFRIPPSIHHRICATFDTANAKGNDWQLLAHKLHLERNLGYFAKQQSPSAVILSLWEAWHQDNADLDSLASALEEIGKIHSTKTISTDHREDASDFNHIESGSLRRIAQLDALKTEEQTTEYAGQD
;
A
#
# COMPACT_ATOMS: atom_id res chain seq x y z
N MET A 1 -8.41 18.65 9.72
CA MET A 1 -9.60 17.78 9.59
C MET A 1 -9.25 16.48 10.26
N SER A 2 -9.88 16.18 11.39
CA SER A 2 -9.66 14.89 12.07
C SER A 2 -10.38 13.78 11.29
N VAL A 3 -9.80 12.59 11.24
CA VAL A 3 -10.44 11.40 10.63
C VAL A 3 -11.69 10.98 11.44
N ASP A 4 -11.80 11.45 12.68
CA ASP A 4 -12.91 11.17 13.60
C ASP A 4 -14.04 12.21 13.56
N GLU A 5 -13.88 13.32 12.82
CA GLU A 5 -14.95 14.30 12.63
C GLU A 5 -15.82 13.89 11.43
N GLU A 6 -17.15 13.90 11.61
CA GLU A 6 -18.12 13.67 10.54
C GLU A 6 -18.01 14.78 9.48
N CYS A 7 -17.11 14.57 8.50
CA CYS A 7 -16.92 15.49 7.40
C CYS A 7 -17.94 15.21 6.30
N ALA A 8 -18.55 16.28 5.79
CA ALA A 8 -19.54 16.20 4.72
C ALA A 8 -18.94 16.14 3.31
N SER A 9 -17.66 16.47 3.14
CA SER A 9 -17.03 16.72 1.83
C SER A 9 -15.98 15.69 1.40
N CYS A 10 -15.59 14.78 2.30
CA CYS A 10 -14.72 13.66 1.97
C CYS A 10 -14.90 12.52 2.96
N TYR A 11 -14.54 11.32 2.52
CA TYR A 11 -14.48 10.13 3.37
C TYR A 11 -13.10 9.48 3.25
N CYS A 12 -12.46 9.17 4.39
CA CYS A 12 -11.14 8.59 4.44
C CYS A 12 -11.21 7.19 5.07
N LEU A 13 -10.89 6.16 4.28
CA LEU A 13 -10.67 4.80 4.77
C LEU A 13 -9.16 4.59 4.97
N VAL A 14 -8.74 4.59 6.23
CA VAL A 14 -7.33 4.35 6.60
C VAL A 14 -7.14 2.86 6.87
N ASP A 15 -6.28 2.22 6.08
CA ASP A 15 -5.80 0.86 6.29
C ASP A 15 -4.38 0.89 6.93
N SER A 16 -3.83 -0.28 7.20
CA SER A 16 -2.49 -0.50 7.72
C SER A 16 -1.39 0.13 6.85
N ALA A 17 -1.54 0.14 5.51
CA ALA A 17 -0.52 0.61 4.57
C ALA A 17 -0.97 1.63 3.52
N SER A 18 -2.27 1.84 3.35
CA SER A 18 -2.84 2.77 2.38
C SER A 18 -3.97 3.58 3.01
N CYS A 19 -4.35 4.66 2.34
CA CYS A 19 -5.54 5.42 2.67
C CYS A 19 -6.33 5.66 1.39
N HIS A 20 -7.60 5.25 1.38
CA HIS A 20 -8.51 5.46 0.26
C HIS A 20 -9.40 6.65 0.59
N VAL A 21 -9.38 7.67 -0.27
CA VAL A 21 -10.09 8.92 -0.04
C VAL A 21 -11.16 9.11 -1.11
N LEU A 22 -12.42 9.19 -0.68
CA LEU A 22 -13.53 9.61 -1.52
C LEU A 22 -13.64 11.13 -1.47
N LEU A 23 -13.75 11.73 -2.64
CA LEU A 23 -13.72 13.17 -2.86
C LEU A 23 -14.84 13.55 -3.83
N ASP A 24 -15.54 14.64 -3.52
CA ASP A 24 -16.63 15.14 -4.38
C ASP A 24 -16.10 15.89 -5.61
N ALA A 25 -14.87 16.43 -5.53
CA ALA A 25 -14.21 17.17 -6.59
C ALA A 25 -12.70 16.86 -6.63
N PRO A 26 -12.04 16.98 -7.80
CA PRO A 26 -10.59 16.86 -7.89
C PRO A 26 -9.90 18.08 -7.27
N GLY A 27 -8.65 17.89 -6.83
CA GLY A 27 -7.89 18.93 -6.15
C GLY A 27 -6.57 18.43 -5.59
N SER A 28 -5.91 19.29 -4.80
CA SER A 28 -4.66 18.95 -4.10
C SER A 28 -4.97 18.54 -2.67
N TYR A 29 -4.65 17.30 -2.34
CA TYR A 29 -4.91 16.73 -1.01
C TYR A 29 -3.62 16.19 -0.41
N ALA A 30 -3.53 16.27 0.92
CA ALA A 30 -2.44 15.70 1.68
C ALA A 30 -3.00 15.04 2.94
N LEU A 31 -2.57 13.79 3.20
CA LEU A 31 -2.84 13.12 4.47
C LEU A 31 -1.77 13.55 5.47
N VAL A 32 -2.20 14.15 6.57
CA VAL A 32 -1.33 14.58 7.66
C VAL A 32 -1.75 13.88 8.94
N GLY A 33 -0.77 13.51 9.77
CA GLY A 33 -1.00 12.89 11.06
C GLY A 33 -0.22 13.62 12.15
N GLU A 34 -0.87 13.91 13.27
CA GLU A 34 -0.23 14.44 14.47
C GLU A 34 -0.24 13.36 15.56
N PRO A 35 0.90 13.09 16.23
CA PRO A 35 0.95 12.11 17.30
C PRO A 35 0.15 12.59 18.53
N LEU A 36 -0.94 11.88 18.86
CA LEU A 36 -1.72 12.15 20.08
C LEU A 36 -1.00 11.69 21.36
N SER A 37 0.00 10.83 21.24
CA SER A 37 0.81 10.35 22.36
C SER A 37 2.20 9.92 21.91
N GLN A 38 3.10 9.75 22.88
CA GLN A 38 4.45 9.21 22.67
C GLN A 38 4.44 7.72 22.22
N ALA A 39 3.28 7.06 22.26
CA ALA A 39 3.10 5.70 21.75
C ALA A 39 2.86 5.66 20.22
N ALA A 40 2.63 6.81 19.57
CA ALA A 40 2.46 6.88 18.13
C ALA A 40 3.74 6.40 17.41
N VAL A 41 3.55 5.64 16.33
CA VAL A 41 4.65 5.02 15.57
C VAL A 41 4.49 5.36 14.09
N LYS A 42 5.62 5.70 13.46
CA LYS A 42 5.78 5.86 12.02
C LYS A 42 6.63 4.70 11.49
N ARG A 43 6.31 4.18 10.32
CA ARG A 43 7.13 3.15 9.65
C ARG A 43 8.14 3.84 8.74
N LEU A 44 9.41 3.50 8.92
CA LEU A 44 10.50 3.91 8.04
C LEU A 44 10.95 2.71 7.23
N LYS A 45 11.28 2.93 5.95
CA LYS A 45 11.93 1.95 5.09
C LYS A 45 13.43 2.25 5.04
N LEU A 46 14.21 1.28 5.48
CA LEU A 46 15.67 1.32 5.49
C LEU A 46 16.19 0.66 4.22
N ALA A 47 17.11 1.31 3.52
CA ALA A 47 17.72 0.74 2.33
C ALA A 47 19.21 1.10 2.27
N VAL A 48 20.02 0.14 1.86
CA VAL A 48 21.48 0.28 1.83
C VAL A 48 21.94 0.14 0.40
N PHE A 49 22.58 1.18 -0.11
CA PHE A 49 23.20 1.18 -1.42
C PHE A 49 24.71 1.28 -1.30
N GLY A 50 25.41 0.67 -2.24
CA GLY A 50 26.85 0.76 -2.38
C GLY A 50 27.24 1.14 -3.79
N ALA A 51 28.28 1.95 -3.91
CA ALA A 51 28.88 2.27 -5.21
C ALA A 51 30.38 2.47 -5.07
N LEU A 52 31.09 2.18 -6.15
CA LEU A 52 32.48 2.58 -6.29
C LEU A 52 32.56 4.09 -6.56
N GLU A 53 33.23 4.83 -5.68
CA GLU A 53 33.40 6.29 -5.79
C GLU A 53 34.79 6.66 -6.35
N GLY A 54 35.68 5.66 -6.50
CA GLY A 54 37.00 5.81 -7.08
C GLY A 54 37.75 4.47 -7.09
N PRO A 55 38.99 4.42 -7.58
CA PRO A 55 39.73 3.17 -7.76
C PRO A 55 40.02 2.43 -6.45
N LEU A 56 39.97 3.09 -5.30
CA LEU A 56 40.10 2.44 -3.98
C LEU A 56 38.97 2.85 -3.02
N SER A 57 38.04 3.70 -3.46
CA SER A 57 36.99 4.26 -2.62
C SER A 57 35.66 3.60 -2.89
N TYR A 58 35.01 3.14 -1.84
CA TYR A 58 33.69 2.54 -1.86
C TYR A 58 32.77 3.28 -0.91
N GLY A 59 31.68 3.85 -1.45
CA GLY A 59 30.68 4.55 -0.66
C GLY A 59 29.53 3.62 -0.31
N ILE A 60 29.20 3.52 0.97
CA ILE A 60 27.94 2.94 1.45
C ILE A 60 27.00 4.08 1.81
N ARG A 61 25.78 4.07 1.28
CA ARG A 61 24.72 5.03 1.58
C ARG A 61 23.54 4.33 2.23
N VAL A 62 23.15 4.78 3.41
CA VAL A 62 22.03 4.22 4.18
C VAL A 62 20.89 5.22 4.18
N TYR A 63 19.79 4.85 3.54
CA TYR A 63 18.57 5.65 3.43
C TYR A 63 17.57 5.26 4.52
N CYS A 64 16.98 6.26 5.15
CA CYS A 64 15.92 6.12 6.15
C CYS A 64 14.74 6.97 5.69
N VAL A 65 13.86 6.40 4.86
CA VAL A 65 12.75 7.15 4.25
C VAL A 65 11.40 6.68 4.77
N ASP A 66 10.35 7.45 4.49
CA ASP A 66 8.98 7.05 4.82
C ASP A 66 8.63 5.74 4.10
N ASP A 67 7.97 4.81 4.80
CA ASP A 67 7.56 3.51 4.24
C ASP A 67 6.37 3.66 3.28
N THR A 68 6.66 4.29 2.13
CA THR A 68 5.73 4.49 1.01
C THR A 68 6.42 4.11 -0.30
N PRO A 69 5.70 3.56 -1.29
CA PRO A 69 6.29 3.20 -2.59
C PRO A 69 6.99 4.39 -3.27
N HIS A 70 6.37 5.57 -3.23
CA HIS A 70 6.88 6.80 -3.84
C HIS A 70 8.21 7.27 -3.22
N ALA A 71 8.32 7.27 -1.88
CA ALA A 71 9.55 7.70 -1.21
C ALA A 71 10.72 6.77 -1.54
N PHE A 72 10.47 5.46 -1.56
CA PHE A 72 11.50 4.48 -1.92
C PHE A 72 11.88 4.54 -3.40
N GLN A 73 10.91 4.75 -4.31
CA GLN A 73 11.17 4.92 -5.73
C GLN A 73 12.06 6.15 -6.01
N GLY A 74 11.86 7.24 -5.26
CA GLY A 74 12.73 8.43 -5.32
C GLY A 74 14.19 8.13 -4.95
N VAL A 75 14.42 7.31 -3.91
CA VAL A 75 15.76 6.84 -3.52
C VAL A 75 16.39 6.01 -4.63
N VAL A 76 15.65 5.03 -5.14
CA VAL A 76 16.05 4.16 -6.25
C VAL A 76 16.47 4.97 -7.47
N TRP A 77 15.69 5.98 -7.83
CA TRP A 77 15.99 6.86 -8.97
C TRP A 77 17.26 7.68 -8.73
N ALA A 78 17.41 8.24 -7.53
CA ALA A 78 18.60 8.99 -7.15
C ALA A 78 19.86 8.12 -7.19
N GLU A 79 19.78 6.87 -6.72
CA GLU A 79 20.91 5.94 -6.70
C GLU A 79 21.30 5.43 -8.09
N ARG A 80 20.32 5.24 -9.00
CA ARG A 80 20.63 4.92 -10.41
C ARG A 80 21.54 5.97 -11.05
N SER A 81 21.31 7.25 -10.77
CA SER A 81 22.16 8.33 -11.29
C SER A 81 23.57 8.35 -10.68
N ARG A 82 23.75 7.72 -9.50
CA ARG A 82 25.00 7.66 -8.74
C ARG A 82 25.73 6.31 -8.88
N GLY A 83 25.24 5.41 -9.73
CA GLY A 83 25.78 4.05 -9.86
C GLY A 83 25.59 3.18 -8.62
N GLY A 84 24.58 3.48 -7.80
CA GLY A 84 24.25 2.76 -6.58
C GLY A 84 23.63 1.40 -6.84
N GLN A 85 24.20 0.37 -6.22
CA GLN A 85 23.64 -0.97 -6.15
C GLN A 85 23.03 -1.22 -4.78
N LEU A 86 21.83 -1.76 -4.75
CA LEU A 86 21.20 -2.21 -3.51
C LEU A 86 21.98 -3.40 -2.93
N LEU A 87 22.48 -3.26 -1.70
CA LEU A 87 23.36 -4.26 -1.06
C LEU A 87 22.59 -5.30 -0.26
N GLU A 88 21.44 -4.93 0.29
CA GLU A 88 20.61 -5.77 1.16
C GLU A 88 19.12 -5.50 0.89
N GLU A 89 18.26 -6.44 1.26
CA GLU A 89 16.82 -6.25 1.17
C GLU A 89 16.36 -5.09 2.08
N PRO A 90 15.52 -4.15 1.59
CA PRO A 90 15.05 -3.05 2.42
C PRO A 90 14.24 -3.56 3.61
N GLN A 91 14.53 -3.06 4.82
CA GLN A 91 13.83 -3.47 6.03
C GLN A 91 13.00 -2.33 6.62
N THR A 92 11.90 -2.67 7.28
CA THR A 92 11.05 -1.69 7.97
C THR A 92 11.52 -1.48 9.41
N LEU A 93 11.63 -0.21 9.83
CA LEU A 93 11.93 0.18 11.20
C LEU A 93 10.75 0.98 11.79
N PRO A 94 10.16 0.55 12.91
CA PRO A 94 9.19 1.35 13.63
C PRO A 94 9.90 2.49 14.39
N PHE A 95 9.55 3.74 14.07
CA PHE A 95 10.07 4.95 14.70
C PHE A 95 8.98 5.59 15.56
N ARG A 96 9.23 5.70 16.87
CA ARG A 96 8.24 6.21 17.84
C ARG A 96 8.29 7.72 17.94
N ALA A 97 7.16 8.32 18.33
CA ALA A 97 7.04 9.73 18.67
C ALA A 97 7.72 10.11 20.00
N SER A 98 8.87 9.51 20.33
CA SER A 98 9.51 9.56 21.66
C SER A 98 10.56 10.67 21.82
N SER A 99 10.52 11.69 20.96
CA SER A 99 11.50 12.80 20.83
C SER A 99 12.98 12.39 20.70
N SER A 100 13.25 11.10 20.54
CA SER A 100 14.57 10.51 20.50
C SER A 100 15.13 10.47 19.08
N SER A 101 16.41 10.77 18.94
CA SER A 101 17.14 10.76 17.66
C SER A 101 17.25 9.36 17.05
N LEU A 102 17.45 9.33 15.73
CA LEU A 102 17.83 8.14 14.98
C LEU A 102 19.35 8.08 14.85
N GLN A 103 19.95 6.95 15.18
CA GLN A 103 21.37 6.70 15.08
C GLN A 103 21.64 5.63 14.02
N VAL A 104 22.55 5.91 13.10
CA VAL A 104 23.04 4.96 12.10
C VAL A 104 24.53 4.73 12.33
N SER A 105 24.92 3.47 12.48
CA SER A 105 26.32 3.11 12.70
C SER A 105 26.77 1.97 11.80
N ILE A 106 28.03 2.01 11.41
CA ILE A 106 28.73 0.94 10.71
C ILE A 106 29.66 0.21 11.68
N GLN A 107 29.57 -1.11 11.68
CA GLN A 107 30.24 -2.02 12.59
C GLN A 107 30.87 -3.17 11.81
N ASP A 108 31.75 -3.92 12.46
CA ASP A 108 32.39 -5.14 11.91
C ASP A 108 33.10 -4.95 10.56
N VAL A 109 33.63 -3.75 10.28
CA VAL A 109 34.42 -3.49 9.07
C VAL A 109 35.81 -4.15 9.20
N PRO A 110 36.28 -4.95 8.21
CA PRO A 110 37.57 -5.63 8.26
C PRO A 110 38.73 -4.63 8.21
N GLN A 111 39.22 -4.22 9.39
CA GLN A 111 40.21 -3.14 9.54
C GLN A 111 41.57 -3.44 8.88
N PHE A 112 41.86 -4.70 8.53
CA PHE A 112 43.07 -5.08 7.79
C PHE A 112 42.95 -4.88 6.28
N LEU A 113 41.73 -4.76 5.76
CA LEU A 113 41.43 -4.65 4.33
C LEU A 113 40.83 -3.29 3.95
N TRP A 114 40.11 -2.68 4.90
CA TRP A 114 39.33 -1.46 4.72
C TRP A 114 39.60 -0.46 5.83
N SER A 115 39.57 0.82 5.48
CA SER A 115 39.57 1.95 6.41
C SER A 115 38.35 2.83 6.15
N ILE A 116 37.78 3.44 7.19
CA ILE A 116 36.64 4.36 7.06
C ILE A 116 37.20 5.79 7.12
N LYS A 117 36.87 6.62 6.13
CA LYS A 117 37.32 8.02 6.05
C LYS A 117 36.13 8.96 5.81
N PRO A 118 35.91 9.98 6.65
CA PRO A 118 36.52 10.20 7.97
C PRO A 118 36.19 9.04 8.94
N PHE A 119 36.86 8.95 10.09
CA PHE A 119 36.62 7.93 11.14
C PHE A 119 35.25 8.07 11.85
N THR A 120 34.22 8.47 11.12
CA THR A 120 32.85 8.62 11.57
C THR A 120 32.12 7.30 11.34
N THR A 121 32.14 6.43 12.35
CA THR A 121 31.44 5.16 12.33
C THR A 121 29.97 5.28 12.73
N CYS A 122 29.54 6.46 13.17
CA CYS A 122 28.22 6.72 13.72
C CYS A 122 27.74 8.11 13.31
N GLN A 123 26.51 8.19 12.83
CA GLN A 123 25.83 9.43 12.46
C GLN A 123 24.46 9.46 13.13
N GLU A 124 24.05 10.63 13.59
CA GLU A 124 22.80 10.82 14.32
C GLU A 124 21.94 11.88 13.62
N PHE A 125 20.64 11.60 13.53
CA PHE A 125 19.62 12.48 12.97
C PHE A 125 18.63 12.84 14.06
N SER A 126 18.29 14.13 14.16
CA SER A 126 17.34 14.59 15.17
C SER A 126 15.96 13.97 14.95
N PHE A 127 15.19 13.86 16.02
CA PHE A 127 13.80 13.42 15.93
C PHE A 127 13.01 14.19 14.88
N SER A 128 13.16 15.53 14.82
CA SER A 128 12.45 16.38 13.87
C SER A 128 12.83 16.11 12.41
N GLN A 129 14.09 15.76 12.12
CA GLN A 129 14.53 15.41 10.77
C GLN A 129 13.87 14.14 10.24
N VAL A 130 13.62 13.18 11.14
CA VAL A 130 13.08 11.85 10.79
C VAL A 130 11.54 11.84 10.85
N TRP A 131 10.98 12.51 11.87
CA TRP A 131 9.54 12.53 12.11
C TRP A 131 8.81 13.35 11.05
N CYS A 132 9.27 14.59 10.82
CA CYS A 132 8.72 15.45 9.79
C CYS A 132 9.16 14.94 8.41
N SER A 133 8.22 14.73 7.50
CA SER A 133 8.54 14.32 6.14
C SER A 133 9.23 15.48 5.41
N HIS A 134 10.44 15.25 4.89
CA HIS A 134 11.22 16.23 4.14
C HIS A 134 11.16 15.89 2.64
N GLN A 135 11.27 16.91 1.77
CA GLN A 135 11.27 16.71 0.31
C GLN A 135 12.46 15.87 -0.18
N ALA A 136 13.56 15.84 0.57
CA ALA A 136 14.74 15.06 0.23
C ALA A 136 14.81 13.79 1.10
N PRO A 137 15.20 12.64 0.53
CA PRO A 137 15.32 11.40 1.27
C PRO A 137 16.47 11.50 2.30
N LEU A 138 16.13 11.27 3.56
CA LEU A 138 17.11 11.26 4.65
C LEU A 138 18.07 10.08 4.48
N HIS A 139 19.37 10.36 4.48
CA HIS A 139 20.41 9.35 4.35
C HIS A 139 21.70 9.79 5.01
N CYS A 140 22.54 8.81 5.36
CA CYS A 140 23.95 9.02 5.66
C CYS A 140 24.83 8.23 4.69
N ALA A 141 26.09 8.65 4.57
CA ALA A 141 27.09 7.96 3.77
C ALA A 141 28.32 7.60 4.63
N PHE A 142 28.87 6.42 4.40
CA PHE A 142 30.14 5.95 4.94
C PHE A 142 31.08 5.69 3.77
N SER A 143 32.17 6.46 3.68
CA SER A 143 33.19 6.23 2.65
C SER A 143 34.26 5.31 3.23
N LEU A 144 34.48 4.19 2.53
CA LEU A 144 35.46 3.18 2.86
C LEU A 144 36.58 3.19 1.81
N GLU A 145 37.82 3.07 2.26
CA GLU A 145 38.99 2.98 1.39
C GLU A 145 39.67 1.63 1.59
N ARG A 146 39.89 0.92 0.49
CA ARG A 146 40.62 -0.36 0.47
C ARG A 146 42.13 -0.11 0.45
N PHE A 147 42.88 -0.88 1.24
CA PHE A 147 44.35 -0.80 1.24
C PHE A 147 45.01 -1.36 -0.02
N SER A 148 44.28 -2.23 -0.75
CA SER A 148 44.77 -2.86 -1.97
C SER A 148 43.62 -3.06 -2.96
N PRO A 149 43.86 -2.90 -4.28
CA PRO A 149 42.86 -3.23 -5.30
C PRO A 149 42.54 -4.73 -5.37
N ALA A 150 43.39 -5.59 -4.80
CA ALA A 150 43.11 -7.03 -4.67
C ALA A 150 41.95 -7.32 -3.70
N THR A 151 41.60 -6.37 -2.83
CA THR A 151 40.43 -6.47 -1.95
C THR A 151 39.16 -6.29 -2.78
N ALA A 152 38.52 -7.42 -3.09
CA ALA A 152 37.30 -7.48 -3.89
C ALA A 152 36.04 -7.73 -3.06
N GLN A 153 36.13 -7.91 -1.74
CA GLN A 153 34.99 -8.21 -0.87
C GLN A 153 34.90 -7.22 0.29
N LEU A 154 33.66 -6.88 0.63
CA LEU A 154 33.31 -6.07 1.79
C LEU A 154 32.22 -6.77 2.60
N SER A 155 32.48 -6.94 3.89
CA SER A 155 31.52 -7.43 4.87
C SER A 155 31.41 -6.42 6.00
N CYS A 156 30.22 -5.97 6.37
CA CYS A 156 30.03 -5.10 7.52
C CYS A 156 28.60 -5.20 8.06
N LYS A 157 28.37 -4.71 9.28
CA LYS A 157 27.01 -4.58 9.84
C LYS A 157 26.63 -3.12 9.93
N LEU A 158 25.43 -2.79 9.48
CA LEU A 158 24.84 -1.47 9.62
C LEU A 158 23.73 -1.55 10.65
N SER A 159 23.92 -0.88 11.79
CA SER A 159 22.91 -0.77 12.83
C SER A 159 22.19 0.57 12.68
N VAL A 160 20.88 0.50 12.49
CA VAL A 160 19.98 1.66 12.49
C VAL A 160 19.06 1.53 13.69
N ARG A 161 19.15 2.46 14.63
CA ARG A 161 18.37 2.41 15.86
C ARG A 161 17.84 3.76 16.27
N GLN A 162 16.63 3.78 16.81
CA GLN A 162 16.17 4.94 17.57
C GLN A 162 16.77 4.87 18.98
N LEU A 163 17.31 5.99 19.49
CA LEU A 163 17.83 6.03 20.87
C LEU A 163 16.70 5.63 21.84
N HIS A 164 16.95 4.65 22.70
CA HIS A 164 15.94 4.06 23.61
C HIS A 164 14.72 3.44 22.90
N GLY A 165 14.86 3.06 21.62
CA GLY A 165 13.79 2.50 20.79
C GLY A 165 14.17 1.21 20.09
N HIS A 166 13.59 0.99 18.91
CA HIS A 166 13.84 -0.20 18.10
C HIS A 166 15.19 -0.10 17.37
N GLU A 167 15.85 -1.24 17.19
CA GLU A 167 17.10 -1.40 16.45
C GLU A 167 16.91 -2.42 15.33
N THR A 168 17.42 -2.10 14.16
CA THR A 168 17.45 -2.98 12.99
C THR A 168 18.89 -3.08 12.51
N ILE A 169 19.38 -4.31 12.31
CA ILE A 169 20.74 -4.57 11.86
C ILE A 169 20.69 -5.18 10.46
N LEU A 170 21.33 -4.52 9.51
CA LEU A 170 21.48 -4.94 8.12
C LEU A 170 22.89 -5.50 7.94
N GLN A 171 23.01 -6.77 7.58
CA GLN A 171 24.30 -7.44 7.39
C GLN A 171 24.70 -7.36 5.94
N VAL A 172 25.67 -6.52 5.59
CA VAL A 172 26.10 -6.34 4.21
C VAL A 172 27.21 -7.32 3.88
N TYR A 173 27.04 -8.08 2.80
CA TYR A 173 28.10 -8.86 2.17
C TYR A 173 28.10 -8.63 0.66
N THR A 174 29.11 -7.94 0.13
CA THR A 174 29.15 -7.56 -1.29
C THR A 174 30.54 -7.71 -1.91
N ALA A 175 30.55 -7.95 -3.22
CA ALA A 175 31.75 -7.92 -4.04
C ALA A 175 31.93 -6.53 -4.65
N VAL A 176 33.08 -5.90 -4.41
CA VAL A 176 33.44 -4.53 -4.84
C VAL A 176 34.06 -4.52 -6.24
N ALA A 177 33.88 -5.59 -7.01
CA ALA A 177 34.29 -5.62 -8.42
C ALA A 177 33.35 -4.75 -9.27
N GLU A 178 33.83 -4.30 -10.44
CA GLU A 178 32.98 -3.67 -11.46
C GLU A 178 31.88 -4.65 -11.85
N CYS A 179 30.71 -4.50 -11.23
CA CYS A 179 29.61 -5.40 -11.41
C CYS A 179 28.77 -4.85 -12.56
N GLU A 180 29.02 -5.32 -13.79
CA GLU A 180 28.09 -5.17 -14.93
C GLU A 180 26.81 -6.00 -14.75
N LYS A 181 26.41 -6.33 -13.51
CA LYS A 181 25.27 -7.20 -13.26
C LYS A 181 23.96 -6.44 -13.27
N GLU A 182 23.01 -7.06 -13.96
CA GLU A 182 21.62 -6.68 -14.12
C GLU A 182 21.01 -6.07 -12.85
N PRO A 183 20.17 -5.04 -13.00
CA PRO A 183 19.40 -4.51 -11.88
C PRO A 183 18.61 -5.66 -11.25
N LEU A 184 18.81 -5.86 -9.94
CA LEU A 184 18.04 -6.84 -9.16
C LEU A 184 16.54 -6.69 -9.45
N PRO A 185 15.77 -7.78 -9.55
CA PRO A 185 14.35 -7.76 -9.89
C PRO A 185 13.48 -6.95 -8.90
N PHE A 186 14.03 -6.54 -7.75
CA PHE A 186 13.37 -5.64 -6.80
C PHE A 186 13.10 -4.23 -7.36
N PHE A 187 13.75 -3.84 -8.46
CA PHE A 187 13.48 -2.56 -9.13
C PHE A 187 12.11 -2.49 -9.83
N THR A 188 11.36 -3.59 -9.88
CA THR A 188 9.99 -3.65 -10.39
C THR A 188 9.03 -3.91 -9.23
N GLN A 189 8.91 -2.98 -8.29
CA GLN A 189 7.69 -2.97 -7.47
C GLN A 189 6.54 -2.62 -8.43
N SER A 190 5.77 -3.64 -8.76
CA SER A 190 4.67 -3.69 -9.74
C SER A 190 3.63 -2.60 -9.53
N ASP A 191 3.49 -2.13 -8.30
CA ASP A 191 2.39 -1.31 -7.80
C ASP A 191 2.37 0.11 -8.41
N CYS A 192 3.45 0.53 -9.07
CA CYS A 192 3.56 1.87 -9.69
C CYS A 192 3.69 1.83 -11.23
N THR A 193 3.56 0.66 -11.87
CA THR A 193 3.81 0.53 -13.31
C THR A 193 2.59 0.79 -14.18
N VAL A 194 1.39 0.68 -13.62
CA VAL A 194 0.15 0.86 -14.38
C VAL A 194 -0.27 2.32 -14.34
N THR A 195 0.02 3.04 -15.43
CA THR A 195 -0.28 4.47 -15.57
C THR A 195 -1.69 4.74 -16.10
N THR A 196 -2.30 3.75 -16.78
CA THR A 196 -3.67 3.85 -17.31
C THR A 196 -4.33 2.47 -17.37
N GLN A 197 -5.59 2.39 -16.93
CA GLN A 197 -6.48 1.25 -17.19
C GLN A 197 -7.79 1.82 -17.74
N SER A 198 -8.37 1.16 -18.74
CA SER A 198 -9.65 1.55 -19.32
C SER A 198 -10.49 0.32 -19.64
N GLY A 199 -11.81 0.48 -19.61
CA GLY A 199 -12.77 -0.57 -19.90
C GLY A 199 -12.94 -1.61 -18.77
N PRO A 200 -13.47 -2.81 -19.08
CA PRO A 200 -13.87 -3.83 -18.09
C PRO A 200 -12.73 -4.42 -17.26
N ARG A 201 -11.47 -4.10 -17.59
CA ARG A 201 -10.29 -4.51 -16.82
C ARG A 201 -9.96 -3.53 -15.69
N ALA A 202 -10.45 -2.29 -15.78
CA ALA A 202 -10.25 -1.26 -14.76
C ALA A 202 -11.18 -1.44 -13.54
N PHE A 203 -12.33 -2.08 -13.75
CA PHE A 203 -13.32 -2.37 -12.70
C PHE A 203 -13.36 -3.88 -12.47
N ARG A 204 -13.53 -4.29 -11.21
CA ARG A 204 -13.54 -5.71 -10.85
C ARG A 204 -14.96 -6.24 -10.74
N ILE A 205 -15.89 -5.41 -10.30
CA ILE A 205 -17.31 -5.71 -10.23
C ILE A 205 -17.93 -5.50 -11.61
N PRO A 206 -18.51 -6.54 -12.24
CA PRO A 206 -19.22 -6.38 -13.49
C PRO A 206 -20.38 -5.37 -13.35
N PRO A 207 -20.63 -4.50 -14.35
CA PRO A 207 -21.68 -3.48 -14.29
C PRO A 207 -23.07 -4.06 -14.00
N SER A 208 -23.34 -5.28 -14.49
CA SER A 208 -24.56 -6.03 -14.26
C SER A 208 -24.79 -6.33 -12.77
N ILE A 209 -23.74 -6.72 -12.05
CA ILE A 209 -23.78 -6.99 -10.61
C ILE A 209 -23.86 -5.66 -9.84
N HIS A 210 -23.05 -4.68 -10.22
CA HIS A 210 -23.05 -3.35 -9.61
C HIS A 210 -24.45 -2.72 -9.60
N HIS A 211 -25.12 -2.64 -10.76
CA HIS A 211 -26.48 -2.10 -10.85
C HIS A 211 -27.51 -2.87 -10.01
N ARG A 212 -27.41 -4.20 -9.95
CA ARG A 212 -28.34 -5.02 -9.15
C ARG A 212 -28.18 -4.78 -7.66
N ILE A 213 -26.94 -4.66 -7.18
CA ILE A 213 -26.67 -4.32 -5.78
C ILE A 213 -27.23 -2.92 -5.50
N CYS A 214 -26.95 -1.93 -6.34
CA CYS A 214 -27.46 -0.58 -6.13
C CYS A 214 -28.99 -0.51 -6.09
N ALA A 215 -29.66 -1.16 -7.05
CA ALA A 215 -31.12 -1.22 -7.07
C ALA A 215 -31.72 -1.88 -5.82
N THR A 216 -30.99 -2.78 -5.17
CA THR A 216 -31.46 -3.51 -3.98
C THR A 216 -31.25 -2.69 -2.70
N PHE A 217 -30.11 -2.02 -2.57
CA PHE A 217 -29.69 -1.39 -1.30
C PHE A 217 -29.94 0.13 -1.24
N ASP A 218 -30.18 0.80 -2.37
CA ASP A 218 -30.53 2.23 -2.39
C ASP A 218 -32.03 2.48 -2.13
N THR A 219 -32.89 1.48 -2.35
CA THR A 219 -34.30 1.61 -2.00
C THR A 219 -34.48 1.51 -0.49
N ALA A 220 -34.99 2.58 0.14
CA ALA A 220 -35.23 2.63 1.58
C ALA A 220 -36.12 1.46 2.03
N ASN A 221 -35.52 0.44 2.63
CA ASN A 221 -36.23 -0.74 3.07
C ASN A 221 -36.61 -0.57 4.55
N ALA A 222 -37.92 -0.54 4.85
CA ALA A 222 -38.45 -0.41 6.21
C ALA A 222 -37.98 -1.52 7.18
N LYS A 223 -37.33 -2.57 6.66
CA LYS A 223 -36.77 -3.70 7.42
C LYS A 223 -35.31 -3.49 7.89
N GLY A 224 -34.68 -2.36 7.58
CA GLY A 224 -33.26 -2.07 7.91
C GLY A 224 -32.25 -2.81 7.02
N ASN A 225 -32.69 -3.20 5.82
CA ASN A 225 -31.87 -3.89 4.81
C ASN A 225 -31.51 -2.91 3.70
N ASP A 226 -30.81 -1.86 4.07
CA ASP A 226 -30.38 -0.79 3.18
C ASP A 226 -28.85 -0.79 3.04
N TRP A 227 -28.33 0.21 2.34
CA TRP A 227 -26.91 0.46 2.19
C TRP A 227 -26.13 0.50 3.52
N GLN A 228 -26.78 0.75 4.68
CA GLN A 228 -26.11 0.73 5.98
C GLN A 228 -25.73 -0.69 6.39
N LEU A 229 -26.59 -1.68 6.12
CA LEU A 229 -26.28 -3.09 6.37
C LEU A 229 -25.14 -3.57 5.47
N LEU A 230 -25.12 -3.11 4.21
CA LEU A 230 -24.01 -3.37 3.29
C LEU A 230 -22.70 -2.75 3.81
N ALA A 231 -22.74 -1.49 4.24
CA ALA A 231 -21.58 -0.82 4.84
C ALA A 231 -21.06 -1.57 6.08
N HIS A 232 -21.96 -2.00 6.97
CA HIS A 232 -21.61 -2.78 8.16
C HIS A 232 -20.93 -4.10 7.80
N LYS A 233 -21.46 -4.84 6.82
CA LYS A 233 -20.88 -6.11 6.38
C LYS A 233 -19.55 -5.97 5.65
N LEU A 234 -19.29 -4.82 5.03
CA LEU A 234 -18.01 -4.52 4.41
C LEU A 234 -17.02 -3.81 5.35
N HIS A 235 -17.37 -3.66 6.64
CA HIS A 235 -16.58 -2.94 7.64
C HIS A 235 -16.34 -1.45 7.31
N LEU A 236 -17.28 -0.83 6.58
CA LEU A 236 -17.27 0.57 6.15
C LEU A 236 -18.24 1.42 6.99
N GLU A 237 -18.18 1.26 8.31
CA GLU A 237 -19.17 1.82 9.26
C GLU A 237 -18.87 3.24 9.72
N ARG A 238 -17.68 3.75 9.41
CA ARG A 238 -17.29 5.10 9.83
C ARG A 238 -18.09 6.12 9.02
N ASN A 239 -18.42 7.25 9.62
CA ASN A 239 -19.03 8.41 8.97
C ASN A 239 -20.16 8.07 7.95
N LEU A 240 -21.15 7.29 8.38
CA LEU A 240 -22.31 6.89 7.54
C LEU A 240 -23.07 8.12 6.98
N GLY A 241 -23.00 9.25 7.67
CA GLY A 241 -23.57 10.52 7.23
C GLY A 241 -23.00 11.05 5.91
N TYR A 242 -21.79 10.64 5.51
CA TYR A 242 -21.24 10.94 4.19
C TYR A 242 -21.98 10.17 3.09
N PHE A 243 -22.12 8.85 3.24
CA PHE A 243 -22.79 8.00 2.25
C PHE A 243 -24.28 8.38 2.08
N ALA A 244 -24.96 8.75 3.16
CA ALA A 244 -26.37 9.16 3.13
C ALA A 244 -26.64 10.40 2.25
N LYS A 245 -25.63 11.24 1.99
CA LYS A 245 -25.75 12.45 1.14
C LYS A 245 -25.53 12.17 -0.34
N GLN A 246 -25.03 10.98 -0.68
CA GLN A 246 -24.73 10.59 -2.05
C GLN A 246 -26.02 10.25 -2.81
N GLN A 247 -26.00 10.44 -4.13
CA GLN A 247 -27.14 10.07 -4.98
C GLN A 247 -27.44 8.56 -4.93
N SER A 248 -26.38 7.75 -4.83
CA SER A 248 -26.44 6.30 -4.62
C SER A 248 -25.40 5.93 -3.54
N PRO A 249 -25.83 5.77 -2.28
CA PRO A 249 -24.93 5.37 -1.19
C PRO A 249 -24.23 4.03 -1.47
N SER A 250 -24.96 3.06 -2.02
CA SER A 250 -24.41 1.73 -2.31
C SER A 250 -23.37 1.75 -3.44
N ALA A 251 -23.53 2.57 -4.49
CA ALA A 251 -22.54 2.69 -5.55
C ALA A 251 -21.20 3.22 -5.01
N VAL A 252 -21.26 4.20 -4.11
CA VAL A 252 -20.05 4.79 -3.49
C VAL A 252 -19.36 3.78 -2.57
N ILE A 253 -20.13 2.99 -1.82
CA ILE A 253 -19.62 1.88 -1.00
C ILE A 253 -18.91 0.83 -1.87
N LEU A 254 -19.50 0.44 -3.00
CA LEU A 254 -18.89 -0.53 -3.93
C LEU A 254 -17.61 0.03 -4.56
N SER A 255 -17.64 1.30 -4.99
CA SER A 255 -16.47 1.97 -5.57
C SER A 255 -15.31 2.02 -4.57
N LEU A 256 -15.61 2.30 -3.31
CA LEU A 256 -14.61 2.28 -2.24
C LEU A 256 -14.08 0.87 -1.96
N TRP A 257 -14.96 -0.14 -1.93
CA TRP A 257 -14.57 -1.53 -1.75
C TRP A 257 -13.64 -2.02 -2.89
N GLU A 258 -13.95 -1.64 -4.14
CA GLU A 258 -13.09 -1.93 -5.30
C GLU A 258 -11.73 -1.25 -5.18
N ALA A 259 -11.71 0.03 -4.78
CA ALA A 259 -10.48 0.78 -4.58
C ALA A 259 -9.61 0.22 -3.45
N TRP A 260 -10.22 -0.37 -2.42
CA TRP A 260 -9.53 -0.99 -1.30
C TRP A 260 -8.88 -2.34 -1.69
N HIS A 261 -9.50 -3.11 -2.59
CA HIS A 261 -9.04 -4.45 -2.98
C HIS A 261 -8.35 -4.48 -4.35
N GLN A 262 -7.34 -3.64 -4.61
CA GLN A 262 -6.71 -3.55 -5.94
C GLN A 262 -5.97 -4.84 -6.39
N ASP A 263 -5.27 -5.51 -5.45
CA ASP A 263 -4.40 -6.66 -5.77
C ASP A 263 -4.98 -8.03 -5.35
N ASN A 264 -5.94 -8.05 -4.42
CA ASN A 264 -6.53 -9.26 -3.81
C ASN A 264 -8.08 -9.26 -3.86
N ALA A 265 -8.71 -8.62 -4.85
CA ALA A 265 -10.17 -8.65 -5.00
C ALA A 265 -10.70 -10.04 -5.37
N ASP A 266 -10.75 -10.95 -4.39
CA ASP A 266 -11.64 -12.09 -4.46
C ASP A 266 -13.07 -11.55 -4.32
N LEU A 267 -13.78 -11.49 -5.46
CA LEU A 267 -15.24 -11.26 -5.51
C LEU A 267 -16.01 -12.19 -4.56
N ASP A 268 -15.39 -13.28 -4.12
CA ASP A 268 -15.89 -14.21 -3.11
C ASP A 268 -16.13 -13.52 -1.75
N SER A 269 -15.36 -12.49 -1.38
CA SER A 269 -15.59 -11.74 -0.12
C SER A 269 -16.85 -10.88 -0.20
N LEU A 270 -17.06 -10.16 -1.32
CA LEU A 270 -18.29 -9.42 -1.59
C LEU A 270 -19.49 -10.39 -1.70
N ALA A 271 -19.33 -11.52 -2.38
CA ALA A 271 -20.36 -12.54 -2.49
C ALA A 271 -20.75 -13.12 -1.13
N SER A 272 -19.77 -13.41 -0.26
CA SER A 272 -20.01 -13.90 1.10
C SER A 272 -20.78 -12.88 1.94
N ALA A 273 -20.40 -11.60 1.86
CA ALA A 273 -21.12 -10.53 2.54
C ALA A 273 -22.59 -10.43 2.06
N LEU A 274 -22.82 -10.52 0.75
CA LEU A 274 -24.17 -10.51 0.17
C LEU A 274 -24.99 -11.76 0.56
N GLU A 275 -24.37 -12.93 0.60
CA GLU A 275 -25.04 -14.16 1.05
C GLU A 275 -25.40 -14.11 2.54
N GLU A 276 -24.53 -13.57 3.40
CA GLU A 276 -24.86 -13.38 4.81
C GLU A 276 -26.02 -12.41 5.00
N ILE A 277 -26.03 -11.32 4.23
CA ILE A 277 -27.17 -10.43 4.18
C ILE A 277 -28.41 -11.25 3.79
N GLY A 278 -28.39 -12.00 2.69
CA GLY A 278 -29.49 -12.88 2.27
C GLY A 278 -29.94 -13.92 3.32
N LYS A 279 -29.02 -14.54 4.06
CA LYS A 279 -29.32 -15.52 5.12
C LYS A 279 -30.01 -14.88 6.32
N ILE A 280 -29.65 -13.64 6.67
CA ILE A 280 -30.37 -12.84 7.68
C ILE A 280 -31.83 -12.62 7.24
N HIS A 281 -32.08 -12.54 5.93
CA HIS A 281 -33.44 -12.41 5.39
C HIS A 281 -34.24 -13.71 5.55
N SER A 282 -33.66 -14.86 5.19
CA SER A 282 -34.32 -16.18 5.29
C SER A 282 -34.64 -16.58 6.74
N THR A 283 -33.76 -16.26 7.68
CA THR A 283 -33.96 -16.57 9.11
C THR A 283 -34.99 -15.66 9.79
N LYS A 284 -35.06 -14.37 9.41
CA LYS A 284 -36.14 -13.47 9.84
C LYS A 284 -37.50 -13.85 9.24
N THR A 285 -37.57 -14.32 8.00
CA THR A 285 -38.84 -14.78 7.41
C THR A 285 -39.34 -16.09 8.04
N ILE A 286 -38.45 -17.00 8.43
CA ILE A 286 -38.85 -18.25 9.11
C ILE A 286 -39.38 -18.00 10.54
N SER A 287 -38.99 -16.89 11.17
CA SER A 287 -39.49 -16.51 12.51
C SER A 287 -40.77 -15.65 12.47
N THR A 288 -41.19 -15.18 11.29
CA THR A 288 -42.45 -14.46 11.07
C THR A 288 -43.13 -14.97 9.79
N ASP A 289 -43.70 -16.17 9.86
CA ASP A 289 -45.05 -16.51 9.35
C ASP A 289 -45.18 -18.01 9.06
N HIS A 290 -45.94 -18.69 9.92
CA HIS A 290 -46.84 -19.74 9.44
C HIS A 290 -47.95 -19.07 8.61
N ARG A 291 -47.79 -19.03 7.28
CA ARG A 291 -48.81 -19.35 6.25
C ARG A 291 -48.42 -18.73 4.90
N GLU A 292 -48.09 -19.64 3.97
CA GLU A 292 -48.27 -19.63 2.51
C GLU A 292 -48.49 -18.26 1.82
N ASP A 293 -47.53 -17.84 0.99
CA ASP A 293 -47.68 -17.98 -0.47
C ASP A 293 -46.34 -17.75 -1.20
N ALA A 294 -46.11 -18.58 -2.21
CA ALA A 294 -44.91 -18.58 -3.03
C ALA A 294 -44.82 -17.33 -3.91
N SER A 295 -43.70 -16.61 -3.85
CA SER A 295 -43.28 -15.70 -4.93
C SER A 295 -41.75 -15.61 -5.00
N ASP A 296 -41.26 -15.64 -6.23
CA ASP A 296 -39.87 -15.84 -6.66
C ASP A 296 -38.87 -14.90 -5.98
N PHE A 297 -38.04 -15.46 -5.08
CA PHE A 297 -36.81 -14.80 -4.66
C PHE A 297 -35.64 -15.29 -5.52
N ASN A 298 -35.12 -14.38 -6.34
CA ASN A 298 -33.88 -14.55 -7.09
C ASN A 298 -32.69 -14.76 -6.15
N HIS A 299 -32.38 -16.03 -5.87
CA HIS A 299 -31.20 -16.46 -5.14
C HIS A 299 -29.94 -16.10 -5.94
N ILE A 300 -29.13 -15.18 -5.43
CA ILE A 300 -27.76 -14.99 -5.93
C ILE A 300 -26.88 -15.96 -5.16
N GLU A 301 -26.74 -17.18 -5.65
CA GLU A 301 -25.71 -18.10 -5.17
C GLU A 301 -24.34 -17.67 -5.71
N SER A 302 -23.26 -17.89 -4.95
CA SER A 302 -21.87 -17.68 -5.40
C SER A 302 -21.54 -18.30 -6.76
N GLY A 303 -22.20 -19.41 -7.13
CA GLY A 303 -22.09 -20.02 -8.46
C GLY A 303 -22.72 -19.20 -9.60
N SER A 304 -23.74 -18.39 -9.29
CA SER A 304 -24.46 -17.53 -10.25
C SER A 304 -23.63 -16.29 -10.61
N LEU A 305 -22.90 -15.71 -9.65
CA LEU A 305 -21.99 -14.58 -9.92
C LEU A 305 -20.83 -14.97 -10.83
N ARG A 306 -20.22 -16.14 -10.60
CA ARG A 306 -19.17 -16.69 -11.49
C ARG A 306 -19.68 -16.96 -12.89
N ARG A 307 -20.90 -17.50 -13.02
CA ARG A 307 -21.51 -17.79 -14.33
C ARG A 307 -21.90 -16.51 -15.07
N ILE A 308 -22.42 -15.48 -14.38
CA ILE A 308 -22.72 -14.16 -14.96
C ILE A 308 -21.42 -13.45 -15.39
N ALA A 309 -20.37 -13.48 -14.56
CA ALA A 309 -19.07 -12.92 -14.93
C ALA A 309 -18.44 -13.62 -16.15
N GLN A 310 -18.59 -14.95 -16.26
CA GLN A 310 -18.15 -15.70 -17.44
C GLN A 310 -18.99 -15.39 -18.69
N LEU A 311 -20.31 -15.24 -18.55
CA LEU A 311 -21.20 -14.90 -19.66
C LEU A 311 -20.99 -13.46 -20.16
N ASP A 312 -20.73 -12.51 -19.26
CA ASP A 312 -20.42 -11.13 -19.62
C ASP A 312 -19.02 -11.03 -20.28
N ALA A 313 -18.05 -11.84 -19.84
CA ALA A 313 -16.74 -11.94 -20.50
C ALA A 313 -16.85 -12.52 -21.92
N LEU A 314 -17.64 -13.58 -22.12
CA LEU A 314 -17.86 -14.23 -23.42
C LEU A 314 -18.62 -13.31 -24.41
N LYS A 315 -19.67 -12.61 -23.94
CA LYS A 315 -20.40 -11.65 -24.79
C LYS A 315 -19.56 -10.45 -25.22
N THR A 316 -18.56 -10.07 -24.41
CA THR A 316 -17.68 -8.95 -24.73
C THR A 316 -16.56 -9.37 -25.70
N GLU A 317 -16.13 -10.65 -25.68
CA GLU A 317 -15.22 -11.22 -26.70
C GLU A 317 -15.89 -11.34 -28.08
N GLU A 318 -17.18 -11.69 -28.14
CA GLU A 318 -17.94 -11.71 -29.41
C GLU A 318 -18.13 -10.30 -29.99
N GLN A 319 -18.39 -9.29 -29.14
CA GLN A 319 -18.53 -7.89 -29.61
C GLN A 319 -17.21 -7.23 -30.03
N THR A 320 -16.07 -7.67 -29.49
CA THR A 320 -14.75 -7.17 -29.90
C THR A 320 -14.22 -7.85 -31.15
N THR A 321 -14.67 -9.07 -31.47
CA THR A 321 -14.34 -9.75 -32.74
C THR A 321 -15.21 -9.29 -33.91
N GLU A 322 -16.45 -8.86 -33.68
CA GLU A 322 -17.30 -8.27 -34.73
C GLU A 322 -16.83 -6.89 -35.25
N TYR A 323 -16.05 -6.14 -34.46
CA TYR A 323 -15.50 -4.84 -34.89
C TYR A 323 -14.07 -4.90 -35.47
N ALA A 324 -13.41 -6.05 -35.44
CA ALA A 324 -12.08 -6.24 -36.05
C ALA A 324 -12.13 -6.71 -37.51
N GLY A 325 -13.33 -6.84 -38.09
CA GLY A 325 -13.57 -7.43 -39.41
C GLY A 325 -14.07 -6.48 -40.51
N GLN A 326 -14.02 -5.16 -40.29
CA GLN A 326 -14.29 -4.15 -41.32
C GLN A 326 -13.40 -2.92 -41.11
N ASP A 327 -12.15 -3.01 -41.57
CA ASP A 327 -11.43 -2.00 -42.39
C ASP A 327 -9.97 -2.44 -42.62
#